data_AF-A0A9X7DKT5-F1
#
_entry.id   AF-A0A9X7DKT5-F1
#
_cell.length_a   1.000
_cell.length_b   1.000
_cell.length_c   1.000
_cell.angle_alpha   90.00
_cell.angle_beta   90.00
_cell.angle_gamma   90.00
#
_symmetry.space_group_name_H-M   'P 1'
#
loop_
_entity.id
_entity.type
_entity.pdbx_description
1 polymer ?
#
loop_
_entity_poly.entity_id
_entity_poly.type
_entity_poly.pdbx_seq_one_letter_code
_entity_poly.pdbx_strand_id
1 'polypeptide(L)'
;MQNRNVELVELNAENWYECCLLEVSEEQKSHIEPNAISIAQSKFEPSLKPFAIDFEGKTVGFLMFNTIEEELDGYWIYRIMVDKNFQQKGLGKIATQLMIDEMIKQTSAKRIVVGYHPENLGAHNLYSSLGFIDQGDRFGKEMAVVLDIKHP
;
A
#
# COMPACT_ATOMS: atom_id res chain seq x y z
N MET A 1 -12.29 22.79 -7.77
CA MET A 1 -11.36 21.85 -7.09
C MET A 1 -10.53 21.23 -8.21
N GLN A 2 -9.21 21.42 -8.23
CA GLN A 2 -8.36 20.82 -9.27
C GLN A 2 -8.47 19.29 -9.16
N ASN A 3 -8.81 18.61 -10.27
CA ASN A 3 -8.73 17.17 -10.40
C ASN A 3 -7.28 16.76 -10.14
N ARG A 4 -6.98 16.25 -8.94
CA ARG A 4 -5.70 15.57 -8.69
C ARG A 4 -5.81 14.21 -9.35
N ASN A 5 -5.19 14.05 -10.50
CA ASN A 5 -5.20 12.76 -11.20
C ASN A 5 -4.18 11.84 -10.52
N VAL A 6 -4.66 10.99 -9.61
CA VAL A 6 -3.87 9.89 -9.05
C VAL A 6 -4.39 8.61 -9.66
N GLU A 7 -3.49 7.80 -10.19
CA GLU A 7 -3.83 6.54 -10.84
C GLU A 7 -2.94 5.41 -10.31
N LEU A 8 -3.46 4.19 -10.35
CA LEU A 8 -2.67 2.99 -10.12
C LEU A 8 -2.37 2.33 -11.46
N VAL A 9 -1.09 2.10 -11.72
CA VAL A 9 -0.63 1.44 -12.94
C VAL A 9 0.06 0.15 -12.54
N GLU A 10 -0.39 -0.99 -13.07
CA GLU A 10 0.26 -2.28 -12.79
C GLU A 10 1.75 -2.18 -13.17
N LEU A 11 2.60 -2.72 -12.30
CA LEU A 11 4.04 -2.66 -12.52
C LEU A 11 4.41 -3.38 -13.82
N ASN A 12 5.15 -2.71 -14.68
CA ASN A 12 5.48 -3.19 -16.02
C ASN A 12 6.90 -2.74 -16.44
N ALA A 13 7.27 -3.04 -17.68
CA ALA A 13 8.60 -2.76 -18.22
C ALA A 13 8.94 -1.26 -18.28
N GLU A 14 7.93 -0.38 -18.29
CA GLU A 14 8.09 1.07 -18.45
C GLU A 14 8.24 1.79 -17.10
N ASN A 15 7.59 1.31 -16.03
CA ASN A 15 7.55 2.00 -14.73
C ASN A 15 8.41 1.37 -13.62
N TRP A 16 8.85 0.12 -13.76
CA TRP A 16 9.51 -0.59 -12.64
C TRP A 16 10.80 0.08 -12.16
N TYR A 17 11.58 0.64 -13.09
CA TYR A 17 12.86 1.25 -12.75
C TYR A 17 12.65 2.56 -11.98
N GLU A 18 11.65 3.35 -12.36
CA GLU A 18 11.28 4.57 -11.64
C GLU A 18 10.83 4.24 -10.21
N CYS A 19 10.03 3.18 -10.03
CA CYS A 19 9.65 2.70 -8.70
C CYS A 19 10.86 2.35 -7.82
N CYS A 20 11.94 1.79 -8.40
CA CYS A 20 13.17 1.49 -7.67
C CYS A 20 13.94 2.74 -7.22
N LEU A 21 13.77 3.87 -7.90
CA LEU A 21 14.47 5.12 -7.62
C LEU A 21 13.73 6.04 -6.64
N LEU A 22 12.49 5.72 -6.28
CA LEU A 22 11.71 6.52 -5.35
C LEU A 22 12.37 6.52 -3.96
N GLU A 23 12.40 7.68 -3.30
CA GLU A 23 13.03 7.83 -1.99
C GLU A 23 12.00 8.19 -0.91
N VAL A 24 12.08 7.50 0.23
CA VAL A 24 11.41 7.93 1.46
C VAL A 24 12.35 8.79 2.32
N SER A 25 11.82 9.43 3.36
CA SER A 25 12.66 10.11 4.35
C SER A 25 13.57 9.10 5.07
N GLU A 26 14.72 9.55 5.61
CA GLU A 26 15.64 8.67 6.36
C GLU A 26 14.94 7.95 7.53
N GLU A 27 13.99 8.62 8.19
CA GLU A 27 13.18 8.07 9.28
C GLU A 27 12.27 6.92 8.82
N GLN A 28 11.82 6.92 7.56
CA GLN A 28 10.99 5.86 7.00
C GLN A 28 11.82 4.68 6.45
N LYS A 29 13.10 4.90 6.13
CA LYS A 29 13.96 3.84 5.55
C LYS A 29 14.12 2.64 6.47
N SER A 30 14.10 2.83 7.79
CA SER A 30 14.22 1.71 8.75
C SER A 30 12.99 0.81 8.81
N HIS A 31 11.89 1.21 8.19
CA HIS A 31 10.60 0.51 8.29
C HIS A 31 10.07 0.00 6.95
N ILE A 32 10.78 0.23 5.84
CA ILE A 32 10.30 -0.11 4.50
C ILE A 32 11.39 -0.88 3.76
N GLU A 33 11.03 -2.08 3.28
CA GLU A 33 11.87 -2.84 2.35
C GLU A 33 12.06 -2.06 1.04
N PRO A 34 13.27 -2.02 0.45
CA PRO A 34 13.47 -1.37 -0.83
C PRO A 34 12.51 -1.88 -1.90
N ASN A 35 11.98 -0.97 -2.73
CA ASN A 35 11.03 -1.34 -3.79
C ASN A 35 11.60 -2.41 -4.72
N ALA A 36 12.91 -2.37 -5.02
CA ALA A 36 13.57 -3.39 -5.81
C ALA A 36 13.46 -4.82 -5.22
N ILE A 37 13.56 -4.95 -3.88
CA ILE A 37 13.37 -6.23 -3.19
C ILE A 37 11.91 -6.67 -3.27
N SER A 38 10.96 -5.76 -3.04
CA SER A 38 9.52 -6.05 -3.15
C SER A 38 9.13 -6.49 -4.57
N ILE A 39 9.70 -5.85 -5.59
CA ILE A 39 9.51 -6.23 -7.00
C ILE A 39 10.09 -7.62 -7.27
N ALA A 40 11.30 -7.92 -6.79
CA ALA A 40 11.89 -9.24 -6.91
C ALA A 40 11.02 -10.31 -6.22
N GLN A 41 10.53 -10.04 -5.01
CA GLN A 41 9.63 -10.92 -4.26
C GLN A 41 8.39 -11.28 -5.08
N SER A 42 7.74 -10.30 -5.71
CA SER A 42 6.54 -10.54 -6.56
C SER A 42 6.78 -11.50 -7.74
N LYS A 43 8.04 -11.72 -8.14
CA LYS A 43 8.37 -12.69 -9.21
C LYS A 43 8.46 -14.12 -8.71
N PHE A 44 8.67 -14.31 -7.42
CA PHE A 44 8.70 -15.62 -6.77
C PHE A 44 7.39 -15.92 -6.02
N GLU A 45 6.63 -14.89 -5.68
CA GLU A 45 5.32 -14.95 -5.03
C GLU A 45 4.27 -14.25 -5.92
N PRO A 46 3.71 -14.92 -6.95
CA PRO A 46 2.88 -14.28 -7.98
C PRO A 46 1.55 -13.71 -7.49
N SER A 47 1.14 -14.07 -6.27
CA SER A 47 -0.05 -13.52 -5.62
C SER A 47 0.17 -12.09 -5.12
N LEU A 48 1.43 -11.69 -4.90
CA LEU A 48 1.80 -10.31 -4.60
C LEU A 48 1.75 -9.47 -5.87
N LYS A 49 0.87 -8.47 -5.89
CA LYS A 49 0.61 -7.61 -7.04
C LYS A 49 1.16 -6.20 -6.80
N PRO A 50 2.30 -5.84 -7.43
CA PRO A 50 2.86 -4.50 -7.34
C PRO A 50 2.23 -3.53 -8.34
N PHE A 51 2.07 -2.27 -7.92
CA PHE A 51 1.61 -1.16 -8.75
C PHE A 51 2.47 0.08 -8.51
N ALA A 52 2.64 0.87 -9.56
CA ALA A 52 3.09 2.26 -9.47
C ALA A 52 1.93 3.17 -9.08
N ILE A 53 2.21 4.19 -8.28
CA ILE A 53 1.29 5.32 -8.04
C ILE A 53 1.72 6.42 -9.00
N ASP A 54 0.86 6.72 -9.98
CA ASP A 54 1.04 7.85 -10.89
C ASP A 54 0.34 9.10 -10.35
N PHE A 55 1.00 10.24 -10.47
CA PHE A 55 0.41 11.55 -10.23
C PHE A 55 0.82 12.51 -11.34
N GLU A 56 -0.16 12.96 -12.11
CA GLU A 56 0.02 13.87 -13.24
C GLU A 56 1.02 13.35 -14.30
N GLY A 57 0.99 12.04 -14.58
CA GLY A 57 1.85 11.39 -15.58
C GLY A 57 3.27 11.14 -15.09
N LYS A 58 3.48 11.16 -13.77
CA LYS A 58 4.75 10.83 -13.14
C LYS A 58 4.57 9.72 -12.11
N THR A 59 5.45 8.72 -12.13
CA THR A 59 5.58 7.76 -11.03
C THR A 59 6.04 8.47 -9.76
N VAL A 60 5.18 8.50 -8.74
CA VAL A 60 5.44 9.17 -7.45
C VAL A 60 5.35 8.24 -6.24
N GLY A 61 5.05 6.96 -6.46
CA GLY A 61 4.89 6.00 -5.38
C GLY A 61 4.85 4.57 -5.86
N PHE A 62 4.82 3.65 -4.90
CA PHE A 62 4.77 2.22 -5.09
C PHE A 62 3.82 1.62 -4.07
N LEU A 63 3.05 0.62 -4.50
CA LEU A 63 2.26 -0.20 -3.59
C LEU A 63 2.28 -1.66 -4.00
N MET A 64 1.96 -2.54 -3.07
CA MET A 64 1.87 -3.97 -3.30
C MET A 64 0.87 -4.59 -2.32
N PHE A 65 0.00 -5.45 -2.81
CA PHE A 65 -0.95 -6.20 -1.99
C PHE A 65 -0.99 -7.67 -2.42
N ASN A 66 -1.51 -8.53 -1.55
CA ASN A 66 -1.69 -9.94 -1.85
C ASN A 66 -3.10 -10.22 -2.39
N THR A 67 -3.19 -11.12 -3.36
CA THR A 67 -4.45 -11.54 -4.02
C THR A 67 -4.97 -12.88 -3.50
N ILE A 68 -4.34 -13.43 -2.46
CA ILE A 68 -4.82 -14.58 -1.70
C ILE A 68 -5.15 -14.15 -0.28
N GLU A 69 -6.08 -14.87 0.34
CA GLU A 69 -6.48 -14.66 1.73
C GLU A 69 -5.42 -15.27 2.66
N GLU A 70 -5.05 -14.55 3.72
CA GLU A 70 -4.05 -14.94 4.71
C GLU A 70 -4.64 -14.84 6.14
N GLU A 71 -3.82 -14.57 7.15
CA GLU A 71 -4.28 -14.40 8.53
C GLU A 71 -5.38 -13.34 8.65
N LEU A 72 -6.21 -13.49 9.69
CA LEU A 72 -7.39 -12.66 9.98
C LEU A 72 -8.50 -12.74 8.92
N ASP A 73 -8.50 -13.80 8.11
CA ASP A 73 -9.46 -14.03 7.00
C ASP A 73 -9.48 -12.85 6.02
N GLY A 74 -8.30 -12.32 5.72
CA GLY A 74 -8.14 -11.04 5.04
C GLY A 74 -7.09 -11.02 3.94
N TYR A 75 -7.23 -10.05 3.03
CA TYR A 75 -6.26 -9.77 1.98
C TYR A 75 -5.34 -8.65 2.43
N TRP A 76 -4.02 -8.84 2.30
CA TRP A 76 -3.05 -7.98 2.96
C TRP A 76 -2.46 -6.93 2.04
N ILE A 77 -2.40 -5.70 2.55
CA ILE A 77 -1.56 -4.63 2.02
C ILE A 77 -0.14 -4.88 2.52
N TYR A 78 0.79 -5.12 1.60
CA TYR A 78 2.19 -5.39 1.91
C TYR A 78 3.04 -4.12 1.87
N ARG A 79 2.79 -3.25 0.89
CA ARG A 79 3.59 -2.04 0.67
C ARG A 79 2.69 -0.89 0.30
N ILE A 80 2.98 0.27 0.88
CA ILE A 80 2.58 1.56 0.34
C ILE A 80 3.68 2.56 0.63
N MET A 81 4.07 3.29 -0.41
CA MET A 81 5.15 4.25 -0.35
C MET A 81 4.85 5.38 -1.32
N VAL A 82 4.97 6.61 -0.86
CA VAL A 82 4.94 7.82 -1.70
C VAL A 82 6.28 8.50 -1.53
N ASP A 83 6.89 8.88 -2.66
CA ASP A 83 8.16 9.60 -2.69
C ASP A 83 8.09 10.85 -1.82
N LYS A 84 9.16 11.11 -1.06
CA LYS A 84 9.24 12.20 -0.09
C LYS A 84 8.89 13.58 -0.68
N ASN A 85 9.17 13.81 -1.97
CA ASN A 85 8.87 15.09 -2.64
C ASN A 85 7.37 15.28 -2.95
N PHE A 86 6.59 14.22 -2.79
CA PHE A 86 5.17 14.13 -3.09
C PHE A 86 4.31 13.83 -1.84
N GLN A 87 4.94 13.63 -0.67
CA GLN A 87 4.26 13.47 0.60
C GLN A 87 3.56 14.76 1.08
N GLN A 88 2.73 14.65 2.13
CA GLN A 88 1.95 15.76 2.73
C GLN A 88 0.94 16.45 1.78
N LYS A 89 0.72 15.90 0.58
CA LYS A 89 -0.25 16.37 -0.42
C LYS A 89 -1.53 15.53 -0.46
N GLY A 90 -1.72 14.61 0.49
CA GLY A 90 -2.86 13.69 0.53
C GLY A 90 -2.80 12.53 -0.48
N LEU A 91 -1.71 12.41 -1.26
CA LEU A 91 -1.56 11.37 -2.29
C LEU A 91 -1.57 9.97 -1.70
N GLY A 92 -0.94 9.75 -0.54
CA GLY A 92 -0.97 8.47 0.16
C GLY A 92 -2.40 8.00 0.44
N LYS A 93 -3.25 8.90 0.96
CA LYS A 93 -4.67 8.58 1.23
C LYS A 93 -5.45 8.24 -0.03
N ILE A 94 -5.26 9.02 -1.10
CA ILE A 94 -5.94 8.76 -2.39
C ILE A 94 -5.47 7.41 -2.97
N ALA A 95 -4.16 7.15 -2.97
CA ALA A 95 -3.59 5.90 -3.45
C ALA A 95 -4.04 4.69 -2.63
N THR A 96 -4.16 4.80 -1.30
CA THR A 96 -4.70 3.72 -0.46
C THR A 96 -6.16 3.42 -0.80
N GLN A 97 -6.98 4.46 -1.05
CA GLN A 97 -8.38 4.24 -1.45
C GLN A 97 -8.47 3.52 -2.79
N LEU A 98 -7.69 3.95 -3.78
CA LEU A 98 -7.62 3.28 -5.09
C LEU A 98 -7.13 1.83 -4.97
N MET A 99 -6.18 1.57 -4.07
CA MET A 99 -5.65 0.23 -3.81
C MET A 99 -6.73 -0.66 -3.19
N ILE A 100 -7.50 -0.16 -2.22
CA ILE A 100 -8.65 -0.87 -1.64
C ILE A 100 -9.65 -1.22 -2.74
N ASP A 101 -10.00 -0.26 -3.60
CA ASP A 101 -10.92 -0.50 -4.70
C ASP A 101 -10.38 -1.55 -5.68
N GLU A 102 -9.07 -1.55 -5.94
CA GLU A 102 -8.43 -2.54 -6.81
C GLU A 102 -8.39 -3.94 -6.17
N MET A 103 -8.11 -4.03 -4.87
CA MET A 103 -8.19 -5.28 -4.11
C MET A 103 -9.61 -5.86 -4.16
N ILE A 104 -10.64 -5.03 -3.99
CA ILE A 104 -12.05 -5.46 -4.05
C ILE A 104 -12.42 -5.97 -5.45
N LYS A 105 -11.90 -5.34 -6.52
CA LYS A 105 -12.16 -5.81 -7.90
C LYS A 105 -11.48 -7.14 -8.22
N GLN A 106 -10.29 -7.37 -7.68
CA GLN A 106 -9.48 -8.54 -8.01
C GLN A 106 -9.72 -9.75 -7.10
N THR A 107 -10.45 -9.57 -6.00
CA THR A 107 -10.61 -10.58 -4.95
C THR A 107 -12.05 -10.67 -4.45
N SER A 108 -12.35 -11.66 -3.62
CA SER A 108 -13.61 -11.74 -2.87
C SER A 108 -13.50 -11.11 -1.48
N ALA A 109 -12.66 -10.07 -1.33
CA ALA A 109 -12.32 -9.48 -0.04
C ALA A 109 -13.55 -9.13 0.81
N LYS A 110 -13.65 -9.78 1.97
CA LYS A 110 -14.52 -9.35 3.07
C LYS A 110 -13.75 -8.50 4.07
N ARG A 111 -12.44 -8.69 4.14
CA ARG A 111 -11.50 -7.95 4.98
C ARG A 111 -10.26 -7.59 4.20
N ILE A 112 -9.79 -6.37 4.42
CA ILE A 112 -8.45 -5.93 4.03
C ILE A 112 -7.65 -5.68 5.30
N VAL A 113 -6.42 -6.16 5.34
CA VAL A 113 -5.56 -6.09 6.51
C VAL A 113 -4.28 -5.37 6.16
N VAL A 114 -3.72 -4.63 7.12
CA VAL A 114 -2.38 -4.06 6.97
C VAL A 114 -1.61 -4.12 8.27
N GLY A 115 -0.36 -4.56 8.15
CA GLY A 115 0.63 -4.57 9.22
C GLY A 115 1.49 -3.30 9.20
N TYR A 116 1.81 -2.74 10.37
CA TYR A 116 2.83 -1.71 10.51
C TYR A 116 3.38 -1.65 11.94
N HIS A 117 4.58 -1.09 12.11
CA HIS A 117 5.15 -0.87 13.44
C HIS A 117 4.30 0.14 14.25
N PRO A 118 3.96 -0.12 15.52
CA PRO A 118 3.10 0.77 16.33
C PRO A 118 3.59 2.22 16.46
N GLU A 119 4.90 2.45 16.35
CA GLU A 119 5.51 3.79 16.39
C GLU A 119 5.36 4.56 15.07
N ASN A 120 4.91 3.92 13.99
CA ASN A 120 4.63 4.57 12.72
C ASN A 120 3.29 5.32 12.78
N LEU A 121 3.30 6.47 13.46
CA LEU A 121 2.12 7.33 13.64
C LEU A 121 1.53 7.81 12.31
N GLY A 122 2.35 7.92 11.26
CA GLY A 122 1.91 8.26 9.91
C GLY A 122 0.98 7.19 9.33
N ALA A 123 1.39 5.92 9.40
CA ALA A 123 0.56 4.78 9.00
C ALA A 123 -0.70 4.69 9.86
N HIS A 124 -0.56 4.82 11.19
CA HIS A 124 -1.70 4.78 12.10
C HIS A 124 -2.78 5.81 11.74
N ASN A 125 -2.39 7.08 11.55
CA ASN A 125 -3.32 8.14 11.18
C ASN A 125 -3.94 7.92 9.79
N LEU A 126 -3.14 7.44 8.83
CA LEU A 126 -3.63 7.14 7.49
C LEU A 126 -4.73 6.08 7.51
N TYR A 127 -4.44 4.90 8.06
CA TYR A 127 -5.35 3.75 8.03
C TYR A 127 -6.57 3.98 8.93
N SER A 128 -6.40 4.58 10.11
CA SER A 128 -7.52 4.98 10.96
C SER A 128 -8.48 5.94 10.23
N SER A 129 -7.94 6.91 9.47
CA SER A 129 -8.76 7.85 8.68
C SER A 129 -9.49 7.23 7.48
N LEU A 130 -9.17 5.98 7.14
CA LEU A 130 -9.81 5.17 6.11
C LEU A 130 -10.73 4.09 6.69
N GLY A 131 -10.90 4.06 8.02
CA GLY A 131 -11.81 3.14 8.69
C GLY A 131 -11.22 1.79 9.07
N PHE A 132 -9.89 1.62 8.98
CA PHE A 132 -9.24 0.44 9.58
C PHE A 132 -9.30 0.52 11.11
N ILE A 133 -9.52 -0.63 11.74
CA ILE A 133 -9.71 -0.77 13.18
C ILE A 133 -8.63 -1.70 13.74
N ASP A 134 -7.95 -1.28 14.81
CA ASP A 134 -7.08 -2.15 15.61
C ASP A 134 -7.94 -3.07 16.49
N GLN A 135 -7.91 -4.37 16.20
CA GLN A 135 -8.63 -5.40 16.96
C GLN A 135 -7.73 -6.08 18.02
N GLY A 136 -6.48 -5.63 18.16
CA GLY A 136 -5.50 -6.16 19.10
C GLY A 136 -4.50 -7.15 18.49
N ASP A 137 -4.57 -7.42 17.18
CA ASP A 137 -3.72 -8.39 16.49
C ASP A 137 -2.27 -7.90 16.34
N ARG A 138 -1.31 -8.78 16.63
CA ARG A 138 0.13 -8.48 16.62
C ARG A 138 0.93 -9.60 15.96
N PHE A 139 1.84 -9.24 15.07
CA PHE A 139 2.73 -10.15 14.36
C PHE A 139 4.18 -9.71 14.57
N GLY A 140 4.87 -10.36 15.52
CA GLY A 140 6.20 -9.93 15.94
C GLY A 140 6.19 -8.52 16.55
N LYS A 141 6.79 -7.56 15.85
CA LYS A 141 6.84 -6.14 16.28
C LYS A 141 5.74 -5.28 15.65
N GLU A 142 4.95 -5.84 14.73
CA GLU A 142 3.94 -5.09 13.99
C GLU A 142 2.57 -5.27 14.62
N MET A 143 1.75 -4.22 14.53
CA MET A 143 0.31 -4.31 14.73
C MET A 143 -0.39 -4.53 13.40
N ALA A 144 -1.49 -5.27 13.42
CA ALA A 144 -2.38 -5.45 12.27
C ALA A 144 -3.72 -4.75 12.53
N VAL A 145 -4.20 -4.01 11.54
CA VAL A 145 -5.51 -3.36 11.56
C VAL A 145 -6.35 -3.83 10.40
N VAL A 146 -7.67 -3.89 10.62
CA VAL A 146 -8.62 -4.53 9.71
C VAL A 146 -9.64 -3.52 9.20
N LEU A 147 -9.90 -3.54 7.90
CA LEU A 147 -11.02 -2.88 7.26
C LEU A 147 -12.03 -3.93 6.79
N ASP A 148 -13.22 -3.94 7.36
CA ASP A 148 -14.33 -4.78 6.89
C ASP A 148 -14.98 -4.17 5.64
N ILE A 149 -15.02 -4.94 4.56
CA ILE A 149 -15.63 -4.55 3.29
C ILE A 149 -17.12 -4.89 3.31
N LYS A 150 -17.95 -3.85 3.22
CA LYS A 150 -19.40 -4.00 3.07
C LYS A 150 -19.73 -4.18 1.60
N HIS A 151 -20.02 -5.40 1.18
CA HIS A 151 -20.63 -5.64 -0.12
C HIS A 151 -22.08 -5.15 -0.09
N PRO A 152 -22.54 -4.39 -1.10
CA PRO A 152 -23.94 -4.00 -1.23
C PRO A 152 -24.88 -5.19 -1.46
#